data_AF-A0A4P5VDQ0-F1
#
_entry.id   AF-A0A4P5VDQ0-F1
#
_cell.length_a   1.000
_cell.length_b   1.000
_cell.length_c   1.000
_cell.angle_alpha   90.00
_cell.angle_beta   90.00
_cell.angle_gamma   90.00
#
_symmetry.space_group_name_H-M   'P 1'
#
loop_
_entity.id
_entity.type
_entity.pdbx_description
1 polymer ?
#
loop_
_entity_poly.entity_id
_entity_poly.type
_entity_poly.pdbx_seq_one_letter_code
_entity_poly.pdbx_strand_id
1 'polypeptide(L)'
;MGDLSDRFGALMARMAKGDAELFRTVGEQNAAIRELVEEGAAALPAETKTAAALQAAPQPLMPPEQCHPKALKARFGTAAAALTHLETILGPAPSKKKTWDYLCGVFASGSWPAAAQALTRPAAGRGGGAGACGEEALAQLETRLLQRIDQLEDRLIAVLEKVLQSNS
;
A
#
# COMPACT_ATOMS: atom_id res chain seq x y z
N MET A 1 33.38 36.35 -30.31
CA MET A 1 32.07 35.65 -30.26
C MET A 1 32.20 34.11 -30.16
N GLY A 2 33.39 33.52 -29.93
CA GLY A 2 33.56 32.06 -29.84
C GLY A 2 33.39 31.47 -28.43
N ASP A 3 33.87 32.16 -27.39
CA ASP A 3 33.96 31.60 -26.03
C ASP A 3 32.63 31.18 -25.40
N LEU A 4 31.52 31.81 -25.79
CA LEU A 4 30.19 31.43 -25.29
C LEU A 4 29.71 30.13 -25.94
N SER A 5 29.95 29.97 -27.25
CA SER A 5 29.56 28.79 -28.01
C SER A 5 30.34 27.56 -27.57
N ASP A 6 31.64 27.71 -27.30
CA ASP A 6 32.49 26.62 -26.82
C ASP A 6 32.09 26.15 -25.41
N ARG A 7 31.68 27.07 -24.53
CA ARG A 7 31.15 26.74 -23.19
C ARG A 7 29.81 26.03 -23.26
N PHE A 8 28.91 26.44 -24.16
CA PHE A 8 27.65 25.72 -24.39
C PHE A 8 27.89 24.33 -24.98
N GLY A 9 28.82 24.17 -25.92
CA GLY A 9 29.23 22.88 -26.45
C GLY A 9 29.78 21.95 -25.35
N ALA A 10 30.66 22.46 -24.49
CA ALA A 10 31.21 21.72 -23.37
C ALA A 10 30.14 21.33 -22.32
N LEU A 11 29.15 22.20 -22.07
CA LEU A 11 28.03 21.92 -21.17
C LEU A 11 27.13 20.80 -21.73
N MET A 12 26.74 20.91 -23.00
CA MET A 12 25.91 19.90 -23.67
C MET A 12 26.61 18.55 -23.74
N ALA A 13 27.92 18.52 -23.99
CA ALA A 13 28.71 17.28 -23.97
C ALA A 13 28.76 16.64 -22.57
N ARG A 14 28.86 17.44 -21.50
CA ARG A 14 28.82 16.93 -20.11
C ARG A 14 27.43 16.41 -19.73
N MET A 15 26.35 17.08 -20.14
CA MET A 15 24.99 16.59 -19.90
C MET A 15 24.73 15.30 -20.68
N ALA A 16 25.05 15.26 -21.98
CA ALA A 16 24.85 14.05 -22.79
C ALA A 16 25.63 12.85 -22.25
N LYS A 17 26.83 13.08 -21.71
CA LYS A 17 27.62 12.06 -21.03
C LYS A 17 26.95 11.62 -19.71
N GLY A 18 26.45 12.57 -18.92
CA GLY A 18 25.71 12.27 -17.68
C GLY A 18 24.45 11.46 -17.94
N ASP A 19 23.68 11.79 -18.97
CA ASP A 19 22.47 11.05 -19.36
C ASP A 19 22.81 9.64 -19.83
N ALA A 20 23.88 9.46 -20.62
CA ALA A 20 24.32 8.14 -21.05
C ALA A 20 24.78 7.25 -19.88
N GLU A 21 25.49 7.82 -18.90
CA GLU A 21 25.88 7.12 -17.66
C GLU A 21 24.65 6.79 -16.80
N LEU A 22 23.66 7.68 -16.74
CA LEU A 22 22.39 7.44 -16.05
C LEU A 22 21.61 6.26 -16.69
N PHE A 23 21.46 6.24 -18.02
CA PHE A 23 20.77 5.15 -18.70
C PHE A 23 21.48 3.81 -18.55
N ARG A 24 22.82 3.83 -18.54
CA ARG A 24 23.61 2.62 -18.29
C ARG A 24 23.40 2.08 -16.88
N THR A 25 23.51 2.95 -15.87
CA THR A 25 23.33 2.56 -14.46
C THR A 25 21.90 2.09 -14.17
N VAL A 26 20.89 2.78 -14.70
CA VAL A 26 19.48 2.36 -14.59
C VAL A 26 19.24 1.04 -15.32
N GLY A 27 19.88 0.84 -16.48
CA GLY A 27 19.84 -0.43 -17.22
C GLY A 27 20.44 -1.60 -16.44
N GLU A 28 21.62 -1.39 -15.86
CA GLU A 28 22.32 -2.37 -15.01
C GLU A 28 21.50 -2.71 -13.75
N GLN A 29 20.90 -1.70 -13.09
CA GLN A 29 20.03 -1.91 -11.93
C GLN A 29 18.74 -2.66 -12.31
N ASN A 30 18.11 -2.33 -13.44
CA ASN A 30 16.91 -3.03 -13.90
C ASN A 30 17.20 -4.48 -14.29
N ALA A 31 18.37 -4.76 -14.87
CA ALA A 31 18.80 -6.13 -15.17
C ALA A 31 19.02 -6.93 -13.89
N ALA A 32 19.71 -6.36 -12.89
CA ALA A 32 19.93 -7.00 -11.59
C ALA A 32 18.62 -7.29 -10.84
N ILE A 33 17.63 -6.39 -10.92
CA ILE A 33 16.29 -6.63 -10.32
C ILE A 33 15.59 -7.80 -10.99
N ARG A 34 15.68 -7.92 -12.32
CA ARG A 34 15.09 -9.05 -13.06
C ARG A 34 15.75 -10.37 -12.69
N GLU A 35 17.08 -10.38 -12.57
CA GLU A 35 17.85 -11.56 -12.17
C GLU A 35 17.49 -12.02 -10.74
N LEU A 36 17.38 -11.09 -9.77
CA LEU A 36 16.93 -11.42 -8.41
C LEU A 36 15.49 -11.97 -8.36
N VAL A 37 14.60 -11.47 -9.22
CA VAL A 37 13.22 -11.97 -9.33
C VAL A 37 13.18 -13.36 -9.97
N GLU A 38 14.02 -13.62 -10.97
CA GLU A 38 14.12 -14.92 -11.64
C GLU A 38 14.82 -15.98 -10.76
N GLU A 39 15.88 -15.63 -10.03
CA GLU A 39 16.54 -16.52 -9.08
C GLU A 39 15.63 -16.89 -7.90
N GLY A 40 14.81 -15.94 -7.43
CA GLY A 40 13.75 -16.20 -6.44
C GLY A 40 12.64 -17.13 -6.95
N ALA A 41 12.45 -17.21 -8.27
CA ALA A 41 11.46 -18.09 -8.91
C ALA A 41 12.00 -19.51 -9.18
N ALA A 42 13.31 -19.67 -9.37
CA ALA A 42 13.93 -20.95 -9.72
C ALA A 42 14.34 -21.82 -8.50
N ALA A 43 14.38 -21.26 -7.29
CA ALA A 43 14.92 -21.92 -6.09
C ALA A 43 13.87 -22.59 -5.17
N LEU A 44 12.66 -22.91 -5.63
CA LEU A 44 11.63 -23.51 -4.77
C LEU A 44 11.05 -24.82 -5.32
N PRO A 45 11.42 -25.98 -4.75
CA PRO A 45 10.54 -27.12 -4.71
C PRO A 45 9.53 -26.93 -3.56
N ALA A 46 8.24 -27.08 -3.86
CA ALA A 46 7.14 -27.23 -2.90
C ALA A 46 6.81 -26.03 -1.97
N GLU A 47 6.39 -24.89 -2.53
CA GLU A 47 5.69 -23.85 -1.74
C GLU A 47 4.40 -23.34 -2.42
N THR A 48 3.39 -24.20 -2.48
CA THR A 48 1.99 -23.78 -2.68
C THR A 48 1.40 -23.02 -1.48
N LYS A 49 2.20 -22.64 -0.47
CA LYS A 49 1.76 -21.93 0.74
C LYS A 49 2.20 -20.47 0.86
N THR A 50 3.23 -20.02 0.15
CA THR A 50 3.77 -18.66 0.34
C THR A 50 3.21 -17.62 -0.63
N ALA A 51 2.75 -18.02 -1.82
CA ALA A 51 2.07 -17.11 -2.74
C ALA A 51 0.76 -16.51 -2.18
N ALA A 52 0.10 -17.22 -1.25
CA ALA A 52 -1.06 -16.70 -0.52
C ALA A 52 -0.69 -15.66 0.55
N ALA A 53 0.57 -15.60 0.99
CA ALA A 53 1.02 -14.70 2.06
C ALA A 53 1.37 -13.29 1.57
N LEU A 54 1.82 -13.14 0.32
CA LEU A 54 2.11 -11.83 -0.27
C LEU A 54 0.86 -11.10 -0.82
N GLN A 55 -0.24 -11.84 -1.03
CA GLN A 55 -1.58 -11.30 -1.27
C GLN A 55 -2.48 -11.34 -0.03
N ALA A 56 -1.97 -11.78 1.13
CA ALA A 56 -2.74 -11.82 2.34
C ALA A 56 -3.04 -10.38 2.77
N ALA A 57 -4.32 -10.02 2.75
CA ALA A 57 -4.83 -8.89 3.52
C ALA A 57 -4.21 -8.93 4.93
N PRO A 58 -3.88 -7.77 5.52
CA PRO A 58 -3.19 -7.75 6.80
C PRO A 58 -4.01 -8.57 7.80
N GLN A 59 -3.34 -9.57 8.39
CA GLN A 59 -4.02 -10.57 9.20
C GLN A 59 -4.27 -9.99 10.59
N PRO A 60 -5.48 -10.17 11.15
CA PRO A 60 -5.78 -9.68 12.49
C PRO A 60 -4.77 -10.26 13.49
N LEU A 61 -4.11 -9.36 14.24
CA LEU A 61 -3.12 -9.75 15.26
C LEU A 61 -3.78 -10.39 16.49
N MET A 62 -5.09 -10.19 16.63
CA MET A 62 -5.89 -10.76 17.70
C MET A 62 -7.25 -11.21 17.17
N PRO A 63 -7.87 -12.23 17.80
CA PRO A 63 -9.25 -12.60 17.51
C PRO A 63 -10.18 -11.38 17.65
N PRO A 64 -11.16 -11.22 16.75
CA PRO A 64 -12.01 -10.02 16.71
C PRO A 64 -12.75 -9.75 18.04
N GLU A 65 -13.09 -10.81 18.79
CA GLU A 65 -13.75 -10.70 20.10
C GLU A 65 -12.87 -10.05 21.18
N GLN A 66 -11.56 -10.03 20.98
CA GLN A 66 -10.60 -9.42 21.90
C GLN A 66 -10.11 -8.05 21.42
N CYS A 67 -10.54 -7.59 20.25
CA CYS A 67 -10.16 -6.30 19.65
C CYS A 67 -11.07 -5.16 20.13
N HIS A 68 -11.34 -5.12 21.44
CA HIS A 68 -12.16 -4.10 22.08
C HIS A 68 -11.39 -3.42 23.22
N PRO A 69 -11.68 -2.14 23.54
CA PRO A 69 -10.89 -1.36 24.48
C PRO A 69 -10.85 -1.97 25.89
N LYS A 70 -11.92 -2.67 26.32
CA LYS A 70 -11.98 -3.36 27.61
C LYS A 70 -11.00 -4.54 27.68
N ALA A 71 -10.93 -5.34 26.61
CA ALA A 71 -10.04 -6.50 26.52
C ALA A 71 -8.57 -6.07 26.38
N LEU A 72 -8.29 -5.05 25.57
CA LEU A 72 -6.93 -4.53 25.44
C LEU A 72 -6.42 -3.84 26.71
N LYS A 73 -7.28 -3.12 27.44
CA LYS A 73 -6.95 -2.59 28.77
C LYS A 73 -6.66 -3.72 29.76
N ALA A 74 -7.42 -4.82 29.73
CA ALA A 74 -7.15 -5.97 30.59
C ALA A 74 -5.83 -6.67 30.26
N ARG A 75 -5.43 -6.73 28.98
CA ARG A 75 -4.20 -7.40 28.53
C ARG A 75 -2.93 -6.56 28.71
N PHE A 76 -2.99 -5.26 28.41
CA PHE A 76 -1.80 -4.41 28.37
C PHE A 76 -1.76 -3.35 29.48
N GLY A 77 -2.89 -3.12 30.17
CA GLY A 77 -3.05 -2.11 31.21
C GLY A 77 -3.07 -0.68 30.68
N THR A 78 -2.04 -0.29 29.91
CA THR A 78 -1.85 1.05 29.37
C THR A 78 -1.78 1.05 27.84
N ALA A 79 -2.23 2.14 27.23
CA ALA A 79 -2.17 2.30 25.78
C ALA A 79 -0.72 2.40 25.25
N ALA A 80 0.22 2.84 26.09
CA ALA A 80 1.63 2.88 25.75
C ALA A 80 2.23 1.46 25.63
N ALA A 81 1.92 0.57 26.58
CA ALA A 81 2.38 -0.83 26.52
C ALA A 81 1.80 -1.58 25.31
N ALA A 82 0.55 -1.29 24.95
CA ALA A 82 -0.07 -1.84 23.75
C ALA A 82 0.60 -1.33 22.46
N LEU A 83 0.98 -0.04 22.41
CA LEU A 83 1.74 0.51 21.28
C LEU A 83 3.12 -0.11 21.14
N THR A 84 3.87 -0.26 22.24
CA THR A 84 5.19 -0.89 22.18
C THR A 84 5.11 -2.33 21.67
N HIS A 85 4.06 -3.06 22.05
CA HIS A 85 3.83 -4.43 21.55
C HIS A 85 3.45 -4.43 20.06
N LEU A 86 2.69 -3.45 19.59
CA LEU A 86 2.42 -3.31 18.16
C LEU A 86 3.68 -2.93 17.38
N GLU A 87 4.55 -2.07 17.93
CA GLU A 87 5.80 -1.67 17.29
C GLU A 87 6.80 -2.82 17.17
N THR A 88 6.82 -3.78 18.11
CA THR A 88 7.65 -4.99 17.99
C THR A 88 7.19 -5.92 16.87
N ILE A 89 5.91 -5.88 16.50
CA ILE A 89 5.32 -6.79 15.50
C ILE A 89 5.25 -6.13 14.12
N LEU A 90 4.79 -4.88 14.06
CA LEU A 90 4.51 -4.14 12.83
C LEU A 90 5.59 -3.11 12.46
N GLY A 91 6.60 -2.92 13.31
CA GLY A 91 7.58 -1.85 13.16
C GLY A 91 7.07 -0.49 13.65
N PRO A 92 7.86 0.59 13.49
CA PRO A 92 7.60 1.88 14.12
C PRO A 92 6.25 2.48 13.70
N ALA A 93 5.49 2.99 14.68
CA ALA A 93 4.18 3.57 14.42
C ALA A 93 4.29 4.87 13.60
N PRO A 94 3.46 5.06 12.55
CA PRO A 94 3.45 6.30 11.78
C PRO A 94 2.83 7.47 12.55
N SER A 95 2.10 7.20 13.64
CA SER A 95 1.47 8.23 14.45
C SER A 95 1.68 7.99 15.94
N LYS A 96 1.87 9.09 16.70
CA LYS A 96 1.96 9.06 18.16
C LYS A 96 0.59 8.97 18.85
N LYS A 97 -0.49 8.65 18.11
CA LYS A 97 -1.85 8.59 18.66
C LYS A 97 -2.00 7.35 19.53
N LYS A 98 -2.19 7.56 20.84
CA LYS A 98 -2.34 6.49 21.85
C LYS A 98 -3.80 6.22 22.23
N THR A 99 -4.75 6.56 21.36
CA THR A 99 -6.17 6.35 21.65
C THR A 99 -6.50 4.87 21.54
N TRP A 100 -7.26 4.33 22.49
CA TRP A 100 -7.62 2.91 22.49
C TRP A 100 -8.34 2.47 21.21
N ASP A 101 -9.18 3.32 20.63
CA ASP A 101 -9.89 3.02 19.39
C ASP A 101 -8.94 2.85 18.19
N TYR A 102 -7.89 3.68 18.14
CA TYR A 102 -6.82 3.56 17.14
C TYR A 102 -6.09 2.22 17.28
N LEU A 103 -5.77 1.82 18.51
CA LEU A 103 -5.11 0.54 18.78
C LEU A 103 -6.01 -0.66 18.49
N CYS A 104 -7.30 -0.59 18.83
CA CYS A 104 -8.28 -1.62 18.46
C CYS A 104 -8.30 -1.83 16.95
N GLY A 105 -8.33 -0.74 16.19
CA GLY A 105 -8.24 -0.76 14.72
C GLY A 105 -6.97 -1.47 14.23
N VAL A 106 -5.81 -1.14 14.80
CA VAL A 106 -4.52 -1.74 14.42
C VAL A 106 -4.42 -3.23 14.80
N PHE A 107 -4.93 -3.63 15.97
CA PHE A 107 -4.97 -5.04 16.37
C PHE A 107 -5.93 -5.86 15.49
N ALA A 108 -7.05 -5.26 15.07
CA ALA A 108 -8.01 -5.89 14.18
C ALA A 108 -7.54 -5.95 12.72
N SER A 109 -6.86 -4.91 12.23
CA SER A 109 -6.36 -4.86 10.86
C SER A 109 -5.03 -5.59 10.71
N GLY A 110 -4.21 -5.65 11.75
CA GLY A 110 -2.84 -6.15 11.67
C GLY A 110 -1.90 -5.33 10.80
N SER A 111 -2.24 -4.06 10.58
CA SER A 111 -1.38 -3.10 9.90
C SER A 111 -1.60 -1.72 10.49
N TRP A 112 -0.57 -0.88 10.43
CA TRP A 112 -0.78 0.54 10.69
C TRP A 112 -1.82 1.07 9.71
N PRO A 113 -2.85 1.81 10.17
CA PRO A 113 -3.79 2.42 9.26
C PRO A 113 -2.97 3.35 8.36
N ALA A 114 -3.02 3.07 7.06
CA ALA A 114 -2.49 3.98 6.06
C ALA A 114 -3.01 5.36 6.43
N ALA A 115 -2.12 6.35 6.53
CA ALA A 115 -2.56 7.72 6.70
C ALA A 115 -3.63 7.91 5.63
N ALA A 116 -4.88 8.11 6.05
CA ALA A 116 -5.94 8.46 5.15
C ALA A 116 -5.40 9.71 4.48
N GLN A 117 -4.87 9.58 3.27
CA GLN A 117 -4.76 10.70 2.37
C GLN A 117 -6.19 11.13 2.31
N ALA A 118 -6.50 12.18 3.08
CA ALA A 118 -7.73 12.88 2.93
C ALA A 118 -7.90 13.00 1.43
N LEU A 119 -9.02 12.52 0.91
CA LEU A 119 -9.54 12.87 -0.40
C LEU A 119 -9.65 14.40 -0.39
N THR A 120 -8.50 15.05 -0.51
CA THR A 120 -8.32 16.46 -0.47
C THR A 120 -8.71 16.82 -1.87
N ARG A 121 -10.01 17.09 -2.04
CA ARG A 121 -10.54 17.83 -3.18
C ARG A 121 -9.48 18.86 -3.55
N PRO A 122 -8.78 18.75 -4.69
CA PRO A 122 -7.71 19.66 -5.00
C PRO A 122 -8.36 21.04 -5.08
N ALA A 123 -7.95 21.91 -4.16
CA ALA A 123 -8.31 23.30 -4.23
C ALA A 123 -7.85 23.81 -5.59
N ALA A 124 -8.81 24.29 -6.39
CA ALA A 124 -8.54 25.00 -7.62
C ALA A 124 -7.57 26.15 -7.30
N GLY A 125 -6.31 25.97 -7.66
CA GLY A 125 -5.24 26.75 -7.06
C GLY A 125 -3.88 26.55 -7.69
N ARG A 126 -3.78 26.91 -8.97
CA ARG A 126 -2.57 27.47 -9.59
C ARG A 126 -1.42 26.50 -9.93
N GLY A 127 -1.42 26.07 -11.20
CA GLY A 127 -0.20 25.99 -12.01
C GLY A 127 0.39 24.59 -12.21
N GLY A 128 0.38 24.14 -13.48
CA GLY A 128 1.41 23.27 -14.02
C GLY A 128 1.05 21.79 -14.20
N GLY A 129 0.50 21.45 -15.37
CA GLY A 129 0.82 20.24 -16.13
C GLY A 129 0.75 18.88 -15.43
N ALA A 130 -0.44 18.34 -15.21
CA ALA A 130 -0.67 16.91 -15.01
C ALA A 130 -2.16 16.55 -15.26
N GLY A 131 -2.68 16.92 -16.44
CA GLY A 131 -4.12 16.87 -16.73
C GLY A 131 -4.65 15.60 -17.39
N ALA A 132 -3.82 14.63 -17.77
CA ALA A 132 -4.28 13.48 -18.58
C ALA A 132 -4.20 12.11 -17.86
N CYS A 133 -3.42 11.97 -16.79
CA CYS A 133 -3.23 10.68 -16.11
C CYS A 133 -4.16 10.47 -14.89
N GLY A 134 -4.90 11.50 -14.48
CA GLY A 134 -5.76 11.44 -13.30
C GLY A 134 -7.17 10.93 -13.60
N GLU A 135 -7.76 11.36 -14.71
CA GLU A 135 -9.18 11.09 -15.01
C GLU A 135 -9.42 9.63 -15.42
N GLU A 136 -8.54 9.06 -16.24
CA GLU A 136 -8.61 7.64 -16.62
C GLU A 136 -8.37 6.72 -15.42
N ALA A 137 -7.40 7.06 -14.55
CA ALA A 137 -7.14 6.31 -13.33
C ALA A 137 -8.32 6.37 -12.35
N LEU A 138 -9.00 7.52 -12.26
CA LEU A 138 -10.21 7.68 -11.47
C LEU A 138 -11.39 6.88 -12.05
N ALA A 139 -11.60 6.92 -13.36
CA ALA A 139 -12.65 6.14 -14.02
C ALA A 139 -12.45 4.63 -13.88
N GLN A 140 -11.21 4.15 -13.96
CA GLN A 140 -10.87 2.74 -13.69
C GLN A 140 -11.14 2.36 -12.24
N LEU A 141 -10.81 3.25 -11.29
CA LEU A 141 -11.06 3.02 -9.88
C LEU A 141 -12.57 3.01 -9.57
N GLU A 142 -13.34 3.93 -10.16
CA GLU A 142 -14.79 3.98 -10.05
C GLU A 142 -15.43 2.69 -10.60
N THR A 143 -15.03 2.27 -11.81
CA THR A 143 -15.51 1.02 -12.41
C THR A 143 -15.23 -0.18 -11.52
N ARG A 144 -14.03 -0.26 -10.94
CA ARG A 144 -13.64 -1.35 -10.03
C ARG A 144 -14.43 -1.33 -8.73
N LEU A 145 -14.75 -0.14 -8.20
CA LEU A 145 -15.58 -0.01 -7.00
C LEU A 145 -17.02 -0.43 -7.27
N LEU A 146 -17.61 -0.02 -8.39
CA LEU A 146 -18.96 -0.43 -8.78
C LEU A 146 -19.06 -1.96 -8.92
N GLN A 147 -18.13 -2.59 -9.67
CA GLN A 147 -18.09 -4.05 -9.79
C GLN A 147 -17.97 -4.77 -8.46
N ARG A 148 -17.23 -4.19 -7.50
CA ARG A 148 -17.07 -4.78 -6.17
C ARG A 148 -18.32 -4.61 -5.31
N ILE A 149 -19.08 -3.52 -5.51
CA ILE A 149 -20.38 -3.33 -4.87
C ILE A 149 -21.36 -4.38 -5.39
N ASP A 150 -21.46 -4.56 -6.71
CA ASP A 150 -22.34 -5.56 -7.32
C ASP A 150 -22.05 -6.98 -6.77
N GLN A 151 -20.76 -7.35 -6.68
CA GLN A 151 -20.35 -8.63 -6.11
C GLN A 151 -20.72 -8.79 -4.62
N LEU A 152 -20.73 -7.70 -3.85
CA LEU A 152 -21.14 -7.73 -2.45
C LEU A 152 -22.66 -7.85 -2.33
N GLU A 153 -23.42 -7.18 -3.21
CA GLU A 153 -24.87 -7.29 -3.28
C GLU A 153 -25.29 -8.72 -3.62
N ASP A 154 -24.70 -9.34 -4.66
CA ASP A 154 -24.97 -10.73 -5.02
C ASP A 154 -24.69 -11.71 -3.87
N ARG A 155 -23.57 -11.50 -3.15
CA ARG A 155 -23.21 -12.32 -2.00
C ARG A 155 -24.19 -12.14 -0.83
N LEU A 156 -24.65 -10.91 -0.59
CA LEU A 156 -25.64 -10.63 0.44
C LEU A 156 -26.98 -11.28 0.08
N ILE A 157 -27.42 -11.18 -1.17
CA ILE A 157 -28.63 -11.84 -1.67
C ILE A 157 -28.50 -13.35 -1.47
N ALA A 158 -27.40 -13.97 -1.90
CA ALA A 158 -27.20 -15.41 -1.74
C ALA A 158 -27.19 -15.86 -0.26
N VAL A 159 -26.63 -15.05 0.64
CA VAL A 159 -26.68 -15.34 2.09
C VAL A 159 -28.11 -15.21 2.62
N LEU A 160 -28.85 -14.18 2.23
CA LEU A 160 -30.24 -13.99 2.63
C LEU A 160 -31.14 -15.13 2.11
N GLU A 161 -30.99 -15.54 0.86
CA GLU A 161 -31.70 -16.67 0.27
C GLU A 161 -31.40 -17.97 1.03
N LYS A 162 -30.13 -18.21 1.37
CA LYS A 162 -29.74 -19.37 2.16
C LYS A 162 -30.35 -19.36 3.56
N VAL A 163 -30.41 -18.20 4.22
CA VAL A 163 -31.04 -18.05 5.53
C VAL A 163 -32.55 -18.28 5.45
N LEU A 164 -33.21 -17.74 4.43
CA LEU A 164 -34.64 -17.94 4.19
C LEU A 164 -34.97 -19.41 3.91
N GLN A 165 -34.16 -20.10 3.10
CA GLN A 165 -34.31 -21.53 2.82
C GLN A 165 -34.03 -22.41 4.03
N SER A 166 -33.13 -22.01 4.94
CA SER A 166 -32.86 -22.76 6.17
C SER A 166 -33.94 -22.62 7.25
N ASN A 167 -34.86 -21.64 7.10
CA ASN A 167 -35.93 -21.33 8.04
C ASN A 167 -37.33 -21.76 7.54
N SER A 168 -37.43 -22.36 6.36
CA SER A 168 -38.63 -23.09 5.87
C SER A 168 -38.43 -24.60 6.02
#